data_AF-A0A4D6HDR6-F1
#
_entry.id   AF-A0A4D6HDR6-F1
#
_cell.length_a   1.000
_cell.length_b   1.000
_cell.length_c   1.000
_cell.angle_alpha   90.00
_cell.angle_beta   90.00
_cell.angle_gamma   90.00
#
_symmetry.space_group_name_H-M   'P 1'
#
loop_
_entity.id
_entity.type
_entity.pdbx_description
1 polymer ?
#
loop_
_entity_poly.entity_id
_entity_poly.type
_entity_poly.pdbx_seq_one_letter_code
_entity_poly.pdbx_strand_id
1 'polypeptide(L)'
;MPDEWNIVVCVKQVPDADDVSIDPETGRLNRSDAAAVLNAPDYNAVEAALELREAVGGTVTALSMGPPTAEAVLRVAVGMGADDGVLLSDPAFGGSDTWPTSLALARAADELDADVVIAGEESTDSSTGQVPPGIAAHNGWAQLTYVEGLEPAPGEDRLIAKRDVEGGYERVAADLPVVVAMGFGENKPRPAGLHRKIYAETDFEPETWTAEDLGVEDEVGLSVSPTQVGGMDTADPVPREQEVVEETDELAEQIAEVL
;
A
#
# COMPACT_ATOMS: atom_id res chain seq x y z
N MET A 1 -6.95 31.11 -1.39
CA MET A 1 -6.16 30.20 -2.25
C MET A 1 -6.67 28.81 -1.93
N PRO A 2 -6.58 27.77 -2.78
CA PRO A 2 -6.72 26.43 -2.22
C PRO A 2 -5.65 26.29 -1.12
N ASP A 3 -6.04 25.75 0.02
CA ASP A 3 -5.08 25.41 1.06
C ASP A 3 -4.24 24.24 0.52
N GLU A 4 -2.92 24.46 0.42
CA GLU A 4 -1.96 23.47 -0.08
C GLU A 4 -1.87 22.32 0.93
N TRP A 5 -1.92 21.08 0.46
CA TRP A 5 -1.90 19.90 1.34
C TRP A 5 -0.54 19.19 1.31
N ASN A 6 -0.07 18.77 2.47
CA ASN A 6 1.04 17.83 2.62
C ASN A 6 0.51 16.40 2.55
N ILE A 7 0.75 15.73 1.42
CA ILE A 7 0.26 14.37 1.17
C ILE A 7 1.43 13.39 1.34
N VAL A 8 1.29 12.43 2.25
CA VAL A 8 2.24 11.33 2.41
C VAL A 8 1.66 10.07 1.78
N VAL A 9 2.39 9.45 0.84
CA VAL A 9 1.98 8.18 0.25
C VAL A 9 2.88 7.05 0.75
N CYS A 10 2.31 6.12 1.51
CA CYS A 10 3.02 4.93 1.96
C CYS A 10 3.14 3.92 0.82
N VAL A 11 4.35 3.46 0.57
CA VAL A 11 4.66 2.46 -0.46
C VAL A 11 5.49 1.33 0.13
N LYS A 12 5.24 0.10 -0.31
CA LYS A 12 5.90 -1.10 0.18
C LYS A 12 6.60 -1.85 -0.95
N GLN A 13 7.81 -2.32 -0.67
CA GLN A 13 8.49 -3.31 -1.48
C GLN A 13 7.98 -4.71 -1.14
N VAL A 14 7.50 -5.43 -2.15
CA VAL A 14 7.01 -6.81 -2.02
C VAL A 14 7.70 -7.70 -3.06
N PRO A 15 7.79 -9.02 -2.84
CA PRO A 15 8.16 -9.96 -3.89
C PRO A 15 7.13 -9.92 -5.01
N ASP A 16 7.58 -9.95 -6.27
CA ASP A 16 6.71 -10.04 -7.43
C ASP A 16 5.97 -11.39 -7.40
N ALA A 17 4.65 -11.33 -7.23
CA ALA A 17 3.80 -12.51 -7.10
C ALA A 17 3.76 -13.34 -8.40
N ASP A 18 3.99 -12.73 -9.57
CA ASP A 18 4.01 -13.43 -10.86
C ASP A 18 5.30 -14.24 -11.06
N ASP A 19 6.39 -13.86 -10.39
CA ASP A 19 7.68 -14.55 -10.42
C ASP A 19 7.86 -15.57 -9.28
N VAL A 20 6.84 -15.74 -8.43
CA VAL A 20 6.82 -16.77 -7.40
C VAL A 20 6.51 -18.13 -8.05
N SER A 21 7.54 -18.96 -8.19
CA SER A 21 7.40 -20.31 -8.75
C SER A 21 7.20 -21.36 -7.65
N ILE A 22 6.61 -22.51 -8.00
CA ILE A 22 6.61 -23.69 -7.13
C ILE A 22 7.82 -24.53 -7.49
N ASP A 23 8.67 -24.83 -6.51
CA ASP A 23 9.75 -25.79 -6.65
C ASP A 23 9.14 -27.17 -6.99
N PRO A 24 9.43 -27.72 -8.19
CA PRO A 24 8.83 -28.98 -8.62
C PRO A 24 9.32 -30.20 -7.84
N GLU A 25 10.44 -30.10 -7.11
CA GLU A 25 10.98 -31.19 -6.27
C GLU A 25 10.38 -31.17 -4.87
N THR A 26 10.17 -29.99 -4.29
CA THR A 26 9.70 -29.84 -2.90
C THR A 26 8.22 -29.48 -2.77
N GLY A 27 7.56 -29.03 -3.84
CA GLY A 27 6.18 -28.53 -3.82
C GLY A 27 6.02 -27.21 -3.06
N ARG A 28 7.12 -26.55 -2.71
CA ARG A 28 7.14 -25.31 -1.92
C ARG A 28 7.28 -24.09 -2.81
N LEU A 29 6.82 -22.94 -2.34
CA LEU A 29 7.10 -21.67 -3.00
C LEU A 29 8.62 -21.41 -3.05
N ASN A 30 9.16 -21.21 -4.25
CA ASN A 30 10.45 -20.61 -4.48
C ASN A 30 10.28 -19.09 -4.62
N ARG A 31 10.73 -18.36 -3.60
CA ARG A 31 10.73 -16.89 -3.56
C ARG A 31 12.12 -16.28 -3.79
N SER A 32 13.18 -17.09 -3.95
CA SER A 32 14.55 -16.56 -4.06
C SER A 32 14.83 -15.85 -5.39
N ASP A 33 14.00 -16.08 -6.40
CA ASP A 33 14.16 -15.52 -7.74
C ASP A 33 13.16 -14.39 -8.06
N ALA A 34 12.19 -14.12 -7.17
CA ALA A 34 11.16 -13.11 -7.41
C ALA A 34 11.76 -11.70 -7.29
N ALA A 35 11.56 -10.88 -8.33
CA ALA A 35 11.98 -9.48 -8.29
C ALA A 35 11.28 -8.74 -7.16
N ALA A 36 11.99 -7.83 -6.49
CA ALA A 36 11.37 -6.96 -5.49
C ALA A 36 10.75 -5.75 -6.19
N VAL A 37 9.43 -5.61 -6.11
CA VAL A 37 8.65 -4.61 -6.86
C VAL A 37 7.83 -3.73 -5.92
N LEU A 38 7.33 -2.60 -6.45
CA LEU A 38 6.32 -1.81 -5.76
C LEU A 38 5.03 -2.62 -5.67
N ASN A 39 4.44 -2.68 -4.48
CA ASN A 39 3.16 -3.35 -4.24
C ASN A 39 2.08 -2.84 -5.21
N ALA A 40 1.31 -3.76 -5.81
CA ALA A 40 0.37 -3.41 -6.87
C ALA A 40 -0.73 -2.40 -6.42
N PRO A 41 -1.38 -2.57 -5.26
CA PRO A 41 -2.27 -1.55 -4.67
C PRO A 41 -1.62 -0.19 -4.42
N ASP A 42 -0.32 -0.15 -4.12
CA ASP A 42 0.38 1.11 -3.83
C ASP A 42 0.58 1.97 -5.08
N TYR A 43 0.57 1.38 -6.29
CA TYR A 43 0.51 2.18 -7.53
C TYR A 43 -0.77 3.01 -7.60
N ASN A 44 -1.91 2.46 -7.16
CA ASN A 44 -3.18 3.19 -7.11
C ASN A 44 -3.14 4.29 -6.04
N ALA A 45 -2.50 4.02 -4.90
CA ALA A 45 -2.30 5.02 -3.85
C ALA A 45 -1.43 6.20 -4.31
N VAL A 46 -0.32 5.93 -5.01
CA VAL A 46 0.53 6.97 -5.60
C VAL A 46 -0.25 7.80 -6.62
N GLU A 47 -1.02 7.17 -7.51
CA GLU A 47 -1.84 7.92 -8.46
C GLU A 47 -2.86 8.82 -7.76
N ALA A 48 -3.58 8.30 -6.76
CA ALA A 48 -4.57 9.06 -6.00
C ALA A 48 -3.93 10.27 -5.29
N ALA A 49 -2.73 10.11 -4.72
CA ALA A 49 -1.97 11.19 -4.11
C ALA A 49 -1.61 12.28 -5.13
N LEU A 50 -1.18 11.89 -6.33
CA LEU A 50 -0.82 12.82 -7.40
C LEU A 50 -2.04 13.57 -7.95
N GLU A 51 -3.17 12.87 -8.14
CA GLU A 51 -4.44 13.49 -8.55
C GLU A 51 -4.95 14.47 -7.50
N LEU A 52 -4.84 14.14 -6.21
CA LEU A 52 -5.18 15.06 -5.13
C LEU A 52 -4.31 16.31 -5.14
N ARG A 53 -2.98 16.16 -5.21
CA ARG A 53 -2.05 17.29 -5.33
C ARG A 53 -2.36 18.16 -6.55
N GLU A 54 -2.74 17.57 -7.67
CA GLU A 54 -3.15 18.32 -8.87
C GLU A 54 -4.43 19.14 -8.64
N ALA A 55 -5.34 18.67 -7.79
CA ALA A 55 -6.59 19.34 -7.46
C ALA A 55 -6.45 20.45 -6.42
N VAL A 56 -5.59 20.27 -5.39
CA VAL A 56 -5.49 21.19 -4.25
C VAL A 56 -4.15 21.93 -4.14
N GLY A 57 -3.11 21.51 -4.88
CA GLY A 57 -1.75 22.00 -4.70
C GLY A 57 -1.00 21.23 -3.60
N GLY A 58 0.13 21.78 -3.15
CA GLY A 58 0.98 21.16 -2.13
C GLY A 58 1.96 20.12 -2.66
N THR A 59 2.30 19.13 -1.84
CA THR A 59 3.39 18.17 -2.08
C THR A 59 2.94 16.72 -1.86
N VAL A 60 3.61 15.80 -2.54
CA VAL A 60 3.48 14.35 -2.33
C VAL A 60 4.83 13.78 -1.92
N THR A 61 4.94 13.29 -0.69
CA THR A 61 6.15 12.62 -0.18
C THR A 61 5.90 11.11 -0.11
N ALA A 62 6.71 10.32 -0.80
CA ALA A 62 6.64 8.86 -0.71
C ALA A 62 7.32 8.37 0.58
N LEU A 63 6.67 7.48 1.34
CA LEU A 63 7.19 6.95 2.60
C LEU A 63 7.26 5.42 2.51
N SER A 64 8.41 4.83 2.83
CA SER A 64 8.58 3.37 2.84
C SER A 64 9.31 2.93 4.09
N MET A 65 8.88 1.82 4.69
CA MET A 65 9.61 1.15 5.76
C MET A 65 10.14 -0.18 5.25
N GLY A 66 11.45 -0.38 5.32
CA GLY A 66 12.07 -1.59 4.81
C GLY A 66 13.59 -1.58 4.87
N PRO A 67 14.23 -2.66 4.39
CA PRO A 67 15.68 -2.68 4.22
C PRO A 67 16.13 -1.61 3.20
N PRO A 68 17.45 -1.31 3.11
CA PRO A 68 17.96 -0.35 2.13
C PRO A 68 17.54 -0.61 0.67
N THR A 69 17.22 -1.85 0.30
CA THR A 69 16.72 -2.17 -1.05
C THR A 69 15.32 -1.61 -1.34
N ALA A 70 14.54 -1.24 -0.31
CA ALA A 70 13.23 -0.62 -0.46
C ALA A 70 13.30 0.80 -1.04
N GLU A 71 14.49 1.40 -1.07
CA GLU A 71 14.76 2.65 -1.79
C GLU A 71 14.34 2.58 -3.27
N ALA A 72 14.37 1.38 -3.87
CA ALA A 72 13.95 1.15 -5.25
C ALA A 72 12.47 1.49 -5.48
N VAL A 73 11.58 1.22 -4.52
CA VAL A 73 10.14 1.53 -4.69
C VAL A 73 9.83 3.00 -4.47
N LEU A 74 10.63 3.71 -3.66
CA LEU A 74 10.58 5.17 -3.56
C LEU A 74 10.94 5.82 -4.90
N ARG A 75 11.98 5.33 -5.59
CA ARG A 75 12.33 5.78 -6.94
C ARG A 75 11.20 5.60 -7.95
N VAL A 76 10.45 4.50 -7.85
CA VAL A 76 9.27 4.29 -8.70
C VAL A 76 8.22 5.37 -8.44
N ALA A 77 7.89 5.65 -7.17
CA ALA A 77 6.92 6.70 -6.80
C ALA A 77 7.37 8.10 -7.25
N VAL A 78 8.64 8.46 -7.03
CA VAL A 78 9.22 9.73 -7.51
C VAL A 78 9.21 9.78 -9.04
N GLY A 79 9.56 8.69 -9.71
CA GLY A 79 9.48 8.56 -11.15
C GLY A 79 8.06 8.80 -11.69
N MET A 80 7.03 8.35 -10.98
CA MET A 80 5.62 8.60 -11.32
C MET A 80 5.22 10.06 -11.11
N GLY A 81 5.73 10.71 -10.07
CA GLY A 81 5.46 12.12 -9.83
C GLY A 81 5.56 12.61 -8.40
N ALA A 82 5.86 11.75 -7.41
CA ALA A 82 6.04 12.17 -6.02
C ALA A 82 7.19 13.19 -5.92
N ASP A 83 7.02 14.23 -5.12
CA ASP A 83 7.95 15.35 -5.02
C ASP A 83 9.24 14.95 -4.30
N ASP A 84 9.14 14.11 -3.28
CA ASP A 84 10.25 13.60 -2.48
C ASP A 84 9.96 12.19 -1.94
N GLY A 85 10.88 11.62 -1.16
CA GLY A 85 10.63 10.38 -0.42
C GLY A 85 11.53 10.14 0.78
N VAL A 86 10.99 9.40 1.74
CA VAL A 86 11.61 9.04 3.02
C VAL A 86 11.65 7.51 3.17
N LEU A 87 12.81 7.00 3.56
CA LEU A 87 13.03 5.60 3.87
C LEU A 87 13.21 5.41 5.37
N LEU A 88 12.29 4.68 6.01
CA LEU A 88 12.48 4.19 7.37
C LEU A 88 13.28 2.88 7.29
N SER A 89 14.57 2.95 7.59
CA SER A 89 15.49 1.80 7.46
C SER A 89 16.41 1.67 8.66
N ASP A 90 16.05 0.75 9.55
CA ASP A 90 16.78 0.40 10.76
C ASP A 90 16.56 -1.10 11.06
N PRO A 91 17.60 -1.88 11.44
CA PRO A 91 17.42 -3.22 11.97
C PRO A 91 16.38 -3.35 13.09
N ALA A 92 16.14 -2.29 13.87
CA ALA A 92 15.11 -2.24 14.92
C ALA A 92 13.70 -2.48 14.38
N PHE A 93 13.39 -2.05 13.15
CA PHE A 93 12.09 -2.32 12.51
C PHE A 93 11.91 -3.79 12.10
N GLY A 94 12.99 -4.57 12.09
CA GLY A 94 13.02 -5.95 11.60
C GLY A 94 12.03 -6.87 12.31
N GLY A 95 11.24 -7.59 11.51
CA GLY A 95 10.28 -8.58 11.99
C GLY A 95 9.05 -7.98 12.69
N SER A 96 8.81 -6.67 12.54
CA SER A 96 7.57 -6.04 12.99
C SER A 96 6.35 -6.69 12.33
N ASP A 97 5.31 -6.96 13.13
CA ASP A 97 3.97 -7.17 12.58
C ASP A 97 3.29 -5.84 12.21
N THR A 98 1.99 -5.86 11.94
CA THR A 98 1.25 -4.68 11.49
C THR A 98 1.15 -3.57 12.54
N TRP A 99 1.24 -3.89 13.84
CA TRP A 99 1.08 -2.90 14.90
C TRP A 99 2.32 -1.98 15.05
N PRO A 100 3.55 -2.48 15.22
CA PRO A 100 4.73 -1.63 15.23
C PRO A 100 5.06 -1.04 13.85
N THR A 101 4.74 -1.73 12.76
CA THR A 101 4.87 -1.17 11.40
C THR A 101 4.02 0.10 11.25
N SER A 102 2.75 0.04 11.65
CA SER A 102 1.87 1.20 11.57
C SER A 102 2.26 2.30 12.56
N LEU A 103 2.85 1.97 13.72
CA LEU A 103 3.37 2.97 14.66
C LEU A 103 4.51 3.78 14.03
N ALA A 104 5.51 3.10 13.45
CA ALA A 104 6.65 3.78 12.82
C ALA A 104 6.20 4.70 11.67
N LEU A 105 5.30 4.21 10.80
CA LEU A 105 4.73 5.01 9.72
C LEU A 105 3.87 6.18 10.23
N ALA A 106 3.15 6.00 11.34
CA ALA A 106 2.37 7.05 11.97
C ALA A 106 3.23 8.17 12.53
N ARG A 107 4.36 7.83 13.19
CA ARG A 107 5.34 8.81 13.66
C ARG A 107 5.96 9.58 12.51
N ALA A 108 6.37 8.88 11.46
CA ALA A 108 6.94 9.53 10.28
C ALA A 108 5.93 10.45 9.58
N ALA A 109 4.66 10.04 9.47
CA ALA A 109 3.61 10.88 8.90
C ALA A 109 3.32 12.14 9.74
N ASP A 110 3.38 12.03 11.07
CA ASP A 110 3.23 13.17 11.99
C ASP A 110 4.43 14.14 11.87
N GLU A 111 5.67 13.63 11.83
CA GLU A 111 6.89 14.44 11.64
C GLU A 111 6.93 15.13 10.26
N LEU A 112 6.28 14.54 9.25
CA LEU A 112 6.11 15.13 7.92
C LEU A 112 4.95 16.14 7.83
N ASP A 113 4.30 16.49 8.96
CA ASP A 113 3.14 17.38 9.02
C ASP A 113 2.05 16.99 8.00
N ALA A 114 1.74 15.70 7.89
CA ALA A 114 0.83 15.18 6.87
C ALA A 114 -0.64 15.59 7.12
N ASP A 115 -1.26 16.20 6.12
CA ASP A 115 -2.70 16.42 6.06
C ASP A 115 -3.44 15.14 5.62
N VAL A 116 -2.84 14.41 4.69
CA VAL A 116 -3.40 13.17 4.13
C VAL A 116 -2.31 12.12 4.06
N VAL A 117 -2.56 10.94 4.63
CA VAL A 117 -1.75 9.74 4.39
C VAL A 117 -2.52 8.81 3.47
N ILE A 118 -1.92 8.34 2.39
CA ILE A 118 -2.54 7.40 1.45
C ILE A 118 -1.67 6.16 1.34
N ALA A 119 -2.28 4.99 1.37
CA ALA A 119 -1.61 3.71 1.16
C ALA A 119 -2.49 2.80 0.31
N GLY A 120 -1.92 1.77 -0.32
CA GLY A 120 -2.73 0.68 -0.87
C GLY A 120 -3.51 0.00 0.24
N GLU A 121 -4.70 -0.53 -0.09
CA GLU A 121 -5.57 -1.16 0.90
C GLU A 121 -4.92 -2.34 1.63
N GLU A 122 -4.09 -3.10 0.91
CA GLU A 122 -3.33 -4.22 1.43
C GLU A 122 -2.02 -4.43 0.65
N SER A 123 -1.16 -5.31 1.15
CA SER A 123 0.04 -5.74 0.45
C SER A 123 -0.08 -7.18 -0.04
N THR A 124 0.42 -7.46 -1.25
CA THR A 124 0.25 -8.78 -1.90
C THR A 124 0.99 -9.92 -1.22
N ASP A 125 1.95 -9.63 -0.36
CA ASP A 125 2.76 -10.62 0.36
C ASP A 125 2.12 -11.10 1.68
N SER A 126 1.29 -10.26 2.32
CA SER A 126 0.73 -10.49 3.66
C SER A 126 -0.79 -10.36 3.73
N SER A 127 -1.41 -9.57 2.84
CA SER A 127 -2.86 -9.35 2.70
C SER A 127 -3.61 -9.10 4.01
N THR A 128 -3.01 -8.34 4.94
CA THR A 128 -3.63 -8.08 6.24
C THR A 128 -4.62 -6.91 6.20
N GLY A 129 -4.39 -5.93 5.32
CA GLY A 129 -5.16 -4.68 5.24
C GLY A 129 -5.12 -3.80 6.50
N GLN A 130 -4.19 -4.06 7.42
CA GLN A 130 -4.21 -3.48 8.77
C GLN A 130 -3.34 -2.22 8.94
N VAL A 131 -2.35 -2.00 8.07
CA VAL A 131 -1.37 -0.92 8.27
C VAL A 131 -2.01 0.47 8.13
N PRO A 132 -2.81 0.79 7.08
CA PRO A 132 -3.41 2.12 6.97
C PRO A 132 -4.39 2.43 8.13
N PRO A 133 -5.32 1.53 8.52
CA PRO A 133 -6.12 1.72 9.73
C PRO A 133 -5.29 1.84 11.02
N GLY A 134 -4.17 1.11 11.10
CA GLY A 134 -3.25 1.19 12.23
C GLY A 134 -2.61 2.58 12.36
N ILE A 135 -2.21 3.20 11.25
CA ILE A 135 -1.66 4.57 11.24
C ILE A 135 -2.69 5.54 11.83
N ALA A 136 -3.93 5.46 11.35
CA ALA A 136 -5.02 6.30 11.85
C ALA A 136 -5.26 6.09 13.36
N ALA A 137 -5.20 4.84 13.82
CA ALA A 137 -5.39 4.51 15.22
C ALA A 137 -4.29 5.09 16.13
N HIS A 138 -3.03 5.04 15.71
CA HIS A 138 -1.91 5.59 16.49
C HIS A 138 -1.96 7.11 16.63
N ASN A 139 -2.27 7.81 15.53
CA ASN A 139 -2.33 9.28 15.55
C ASN A 139 -3.70 9.82 16.00
N GLY A 140 -4.71 8.97 16.15
CA GLY A 140 -6.09 9.39 16.43
C GLY A 140 -6.73 10.15 15.26
N TRP A 141 -6.29 9.87 14.04
CA TRP A 141 -6.75 10.51 12.81
C TRP A 141 -7.99 9.82 12.25
N ALA A 142 -8.72 10.52 11.39
CA ALA A 142 -9.82 9.92 10.64
C ALA A 142 -9.28 8.87 9.65
N GLN A 143 -10.12 7.92 9.25
CA GLN A 143 -9.78 6.92 8.23
C GLN A 143 -10.87 6.75 7.19
N LEU A 144 -10.45 6.56 5.94
CA LEU A 144 -11.28 6.25 4.79
C LEU A 144 -10.72 4.95 4.17
N THR A 145 -11.42 3.84 4.35
CA THR A 145 -11.00 2.51 3.87
C THR A 145 -11.86 2.02 2.71
N TYR A 146 -11.34 1.07 1.93
CA TYR A 146 -12.00 0.53 0.72
C TYR A 146 -12.35 1.63 -0.29
N VAL A 147 -11.44 2.59 -0.46
CA VAL A 147 -11.72 3.80 -1.24
C VAL A 147 -11.62 3.51 -2.73
N GLU A 148 -12.68 3.85 -3.45
CA GLU A 148 -12.78 3.78 -4.92
C GLU A 148 -12.49 5.14 -5.57
N GLY A 149 -12.65 6.24 -4.84
CA GLY A 149 -12.43 7.58 -5.37
C GLY A 149 -12.43 8.66 -4.30
N LEU A 150 -11.69 9.72 -4.57
CA LEU A 150 -11.46 10.84 -3.66
C LEU A 150 -11.97 12.15 -4.27
N GLU A 151 -12.62 12.95 -3.44
CA GLU A 151 -13.14 14.28 -3.78
C GLU A 151 -12.67 15.27 -2.69
N PRO A 152 -11.64 16.09 -2.96
CA PRO A 152 -11.14 17.04 -1.98
C PRO A 152 -12.11 18.22 -1.79
N ALA A 153 -12.29 18.66 -0.54
CA ALA A 153 -13.07 19.83 -0.16
C ALA A 153 -12.19 20.79 0.67
N PRO A 154 -11.18 21.45 0.06
CA PRO A 154 -10.17 22.22 0.78
C PRO A 154 -10.75 23.40 1.56
N GLY A 155 -11.83 24.04 1.07
CA GLY A 155 -12.48 25.12 1.81
C GLY A 155 -13.20 24.70 3.10
N GLU A 156 -13.25 23.40 3.40
CA GLU A 156 -13.82 22.81 4.62
C GLU A 156 -12.80 21.96 5.40
N ASP A 157 -11.51 21.94 4.99
CA ASP A 157 -10.49 21.05 5.55
C ASP A 157 -10.94 19.58 5.61
N ARG A 158 -11.51 19.11 4.48
CA ARG A 158 -12.12 17.78 4.38
C ARG A 158 -11.72 17.02 3.14
N LEU A 159 -11.68 15.71 3.28
CA LEU A 159 -11.61 14.75 2.19
C LEU A 159 -12.87 13.89 2.17
N ILE A 160 -13.52 13.82 1.00
CA ILE A 160 -14.68 12.96 0.77
C ILE A 160 -14.20 11.73 0.00
N ALA A 161 -14.59 10.54 0.44
CA ALA A 161 -14.34 9.31 -0.27
C ALA A 161 -15.64 8.64 -0.70
N LYS A 162 -15.62 8.09 -1.90
CA LYS A 162 -16.51 7.00 -2.30
C LYS A 162 -15.83 5.69 -1.86
N ARG A 163 -16.49 4.90 -1.02
CA ARG A 163 -15.96 3.62 -0.55
C ARG A 163 -16.89 2.45 -0.83
N ASP A 164 -16.31 1.31 -1.17
CA ASP A 164 -17.04 0.06 -1.36
C ASP A 164 -17.55 -0.48 -0.01
N VAL A 165 -18.76 -1.03 -0.04
CA VAL A 165 -19.38 -1.77 1.06
C VAL A 165 -20.21 -2.90 0.49
N GLU A 166 -20.53 -3.91 1.31
CA GLU A 166 -21.38 -5.01 0.85
C GLU A 166 -22.72 -4.49 0.26
N GLY A 167 -22.93 -4.73 -1.03
CA GLY A 167 -24.15 -4.34 -1.75
C GLY A 167 -24.16 -2.93 -2.35
N GLY A 168 -23.05 -2.18 -2.32
CA GLY A 168 -22.97 -0.87 -2.99
C GLY A 168 -21.79 -0.03 -2.53
N TYR A 169 -22.00 1.29 -2.44
CA TYR A 169 -20.96 2.21 -1.99
C TYR A 169 -21.55 3.27 -1.04
N GLU A 170 -20.70 3.81 -0.19
CA GLU A 170 -21.00 4.98 0.64
C GLU A 170 -20.19 6.19 0.16
N ARG A 171 -20.72 7.40 0.44
CA ARG A 171 -19.94 8.64 0.35
C ARG A 171 -19.80 9.19 1.76
N VAL A 172 -18.56 9.23 2.23
CA VAL A 172 -18.21 9.64 3.60
C VAL A 172 -17.22 10.79 3.55
N ALA A 173 -17.33 11.72 4.51
CA ALA A 173 -16.43 12.85 4.64
C ALA A 173 -15.64 12.73 5.94
N ALA A 174 -14.35 13.05 5.89
CA ALA A 174 -13.45 13.11 7.03
C ALA A 174 -12.77 14.47 7.10
N ASP A 175 -12.66 15.02 8.31
CA ASP A 175 -11.82 16.19 8.57
C ASP A 175 -10.34 15.79 8.48
N LEU A 176 -9.48 16.71 8.05
CA LEU A 176 -8.03 16.51 8.07
C LEU A 176 -7.47 16.64 9.51
N PRO A 177 -6.40 15.92 9.88
CA PRO A 177 -5.69 14.93 9.06
C PRO A 177 -6.41 13.58 8.94
N VAL A 178 -6.21 12.90 7.81
CA VAL A 178 -6.92 11.65 7.45
C VAL A 178 -6.00 10.61 6.82
N VAL A 179 -6.27 9.33 7.09
CA VAL A 179 -5.62 8.20 6.42
C VAL A 179 -6.56 7.54 5.43
N VAL A 180 -6.05 7.24 4.24
CA VAL A 180 -6.78 6.63 3.12
C VAL A 180 -6.16 5.27 2.80
N ALA A 181 -7.01 4.25 2.74
CA ALA A 181 -6.66 2.94 2.19
C ALA A 181 -7.31 2.81 0.80
N MET A 182 -6.51 3.00 -0.25
CA MET A 182 -6.93 3.03 -1.65
C MET A 182 -7.12 1.62 -2.19
N GLY A 183 -8.29 1.35 -2.76
CA GLY A 183 -8.62 0.06 -3.37
C GLY A 183 -7.77 -0.24 -4.61
N PHE A 184 -7.44 -1.51 -4.82
CA PHE A 184 -6.69 -1.93 -6.00
C PHE A 184 -7.53 -1.81 -7.28
N GLY A 185 -6.96 -1.20 -8.32
CA GLY A 185 -7.60 -1.08 -9.63
C GLY A 185 -8.67 0.02 -9.75
N GLU A 186 -8.84 0.83 -8.71
CA GLU A 186 -9.87 1.89 -8.64
C GLU A 186 -9.49 3.17 -9.40
N ASN A 187 -8.21 3.29 -9.79
CA ASN A 187 -7.74 4.32 -10.73
C ASN A 187 -6.76 3.72 -11.73
N LYS A 188 -6.21 4.56 -12.62
CA LYS A 188 -5.24 4.13 -13.62
C LYS A 188 -3.87 4.78 -13.37
N PRO A 189 -2.95 4.10 -12.69
CA PRO A 189 -1.63 4.64 -12.38
C PRO A 189 -0.90 5.14 -13.62
N ARG A 190 -0.43 6.39 -13.58
CA ARG A 190 0.31 7.00 -14.68
C ARG A 190 1.69 6.36 -14.83
N PRO A 191 2.19 6.22 -16.07
CA PRO A 191 3.56 5.79 -16.27
C PRO A 191 4.54 6.91 -15.90
N ALA A 192 5.69 6.54 -15.36
CA ALA A 192 6.79 7.46 -15.14
C ALA A 192 7.38 7.96 -16.49
N GLY A 193 7.37 9.28 -16.70
CA GLY A 193 7.96 9.91 -17.89
C GLY A 193 9.48 9.81 -17.89
N LEU A 194 10.12 9.81 -19.07
CA LEU A 194 11.58 9.59 -19.20
C LEU A 194 12.41 10.55 -18.33
N HIS A 195 12.09 11.85 -18.31
CA HIS A 195 12.81 12.82 -17.50
C HIS A 195 12.70 12.56 -16.00
N ARG A 196 11.50 12.18 -15.53
CA ARG A 196 11.27 11.85 -14.12
C ARG A 196 11.95 10.54 -13.72
N LYS A 197 11.98 9.55 -14.61
CA LYS A 197 12.76 8.33 -14.40
C LYS A 197 14.26 8.61 -14.26
N ILE A 198 14.82 9.44 -15.15
CA ILE A 198 16.24 9.81 -15.04
C ILE A 198 16.49 10.50 -13.70
N TYR A 199 15.70 11.52 -13.36
CA TYR A 199 15.82 12.21 -12.07
C TYR A 199 15.75 11.26 -10.87
N ALA A 200 14.77 10.35 -10.85
CA ALA A 200 14.61 9.38 -9.78
C ALA A 200 15.84 8.45 -9.62
N GLU A 201 16.49 8.08 -10.72
CA GLU A 201 17.67 7.20 -10.71
C GLU A 201 18.98 7.93 -10.45
N THR A 202 19.11 9.20 -10.86
CA THR A 202 20.40 9.90 -10.85
C THR A 202 20.53 10.98 -9.79
N ASP A 203 19.46 11.68 -9.46
CA ASP A 203 19.50 12.90 -8.64
C ASP A 203 18.71 12.77 -7.34
N PHE A 204 17.74 11.85 -7.29
CA PHE A 204 16.97 11.59 -6.08
C PHE A 204 17.71 10.66 -5.12
N GLU A 205 17.86 11.14 -3.89
CA GLU A 205 18.37 10.40 -2.74
C GLU A 205 17.34 10.59 -1.61
N PRO A 206 16.62 9.53 -1.18
CA PRO A 206 15.66 9.67 -0.10
C PRO A 206 16.35 9.94 1.22
N GLU A 207 15.70 10.75 2.05
CA GLU A 207 16.12 10.86 3.44
C GLU A 207 15.89 9.53 4.15
N THR A 208 16.86 9.09 4.94
CA THR A 208 16.76 7.84 5.70
C THR A 208 16.60 8.14 7.18
N TRP A 209 15.51 7.67 7.76
CA TRP A 209 15.22 7.80 9.19
C TRP A 209 15.35 6.44 9.90
N THR A 210 15.93 6.49 11.07
CA THR A 210 16.11 5.36 11.98
C THR A 210 15.00 5.30 13.02
N ALA A 211 14.96 4.24 13.83
CA ALA A 211 14.01 4.18 14.93
C ALA A 211 14.29 5.27 15.99
N GLU A 212 15.56 5.67 16.14
CA GLU A 212 16.00 6.74 17.04
C GLU A 212 15.52 8.11 16.58
N ASP A 213 15.59 8.39 15.27
CA ASP A 213 15.09 9.65 14.70
C ASP A 213 13.58 9.83 14.97
N LEU A 214 12.84 8.72 15.04
CA LEU A 214 11.40 8.69 15.33
C LEU A 214 11.06 8.52 16.82
N GLY A 215 12.05 8.27 17.68
CA GLY A 215 11.88 8.02 19.12
C GLY A 215 11.03 6.79 19.45
N VAL A 216 11.14 5.71 18.66
CA VAL A 216 10.35 4.47 18.80
C VAL A 216 11.21 3.21 18.94
N GLU A 217 12.48 3.32 19.31
CA GLU A 217 13.45 2.21 19.36
C GLU A 217 12.97 1.02 20.20
N ASP A 218 12.26 1.30 21.29
CA ASP A 218 11.72 0.31 22.22
C ASP A 218 10.28 -0.13 21.90
N GLU A 219 9.67 0.43 20.84
CA GLU A 219 8.27 0.22 20.45
C GLU A 219 8.11 -0.45 19.08
N VAL A 220 9.24 -0.77 18.42
CA VAL A 220 9.28 -1.42 17.11
C VAL A 220 10.01 -2.76 17.09
N GLY A 221 9.75 -3.56 16.06
CA GLY A 221 10.41 -4.84 15.83
C GLY A 221 9.68 -6.06 16.39
N LEU A 222 10.28 -7.22 16.16
CA LEU A 222 9.71 -8.53 16.51
C LEU A 222 9.45 -8.71 18.02
N SER A 223 10.30 -8.15 18.88
CA SER A 223 10.23 -8.35 20.34
C SER A 223 8.98 -7.75 20.98
N VAL A 224 8.43 -6.71 20.36
CA VAL A 224 7.24 -5.98 20.82
C VAL A 224 6.02 -6.20 19.92
N SER A 225 6.20 -6.94 18.82
CA SER A 225 5.10 -7.34 17.93
C SER A 225 4.11 -8.25 18.68
N PRO A 226 2.82 -7.87 18.77
CA PRO A 226 1.80 -8.69 19.43
C PRO A 226 1.60 -10.07 18.80
N THR A 227 1.89 -10.20 17.51
CA THR A 227 1.76 -11.44 16.74
C THR A 227 3.12 -11.91 16.22
N GLN A 228 3.26 -13.23 16.07
CA GLN A 228 4.43 -13.87 15.48
C GLN A 228 3.98 -15.00 14.56
N VAL A 229 4.61 -15.11 13.39
CA VAL A 229 4.34 -16.20 12.44
C VAL A 229 4.92 -17.50 13.00
N GLY A 230 4.04 -18.38 13.51
CA GLY A 230 4.44 -19.66 14.10
C GLY A 230 4.84 -20.75 13.10
N GLY A 231 4.55 -20.54 11.80
CA GLY A 231 4.85 -21.46 10.71
C GLY A 231 4.17 -21.01 9.41
N MET A 232 4.66 -21.51 8.27
CA MET A 232 4.06 -21.31 6.95
C MET A 232 3.95 -22.66 6.24
N ASP A 233 2.78 -22.93 5.68
CA ASP A 233 2.51 -24.10 4.83
C ASP A 233 1.93 -23.61 3.50
N THR A 234 2.28 -24.29 2.41
CA THR A 234 1.67 -24.04 1.10
C THR A 234 0.33 -24.76 1.04
N ALA A 235 -0.74 -24.06 0.68
CA ALA A 235 -2.01 -24.71 0.38
C ALA A 235 -1.91 -25.44 -0.96
N ASP A 236 -2.12 -26.76 -0.94
CA ASP A 236 -2.24 -27.53 -2.19
C ASP A 236 -3.47 -27.05 -2.96
N PRO A 237 -3.35 -26.76 -4.27
CA PRO A 237 -4.50 -26.41 -5.07
C PRO A 237 -5.50 -27.56 -5.05
N VAL A 238 -6.76 -27.26 -4.68
CA VAL A 238 -7.84 -28.26 -4.72
C VAL A 238 -8.04 -28.64 -6.19
N PRO A 239 -7.94 -29.95 -6.54
CA PRO A 239 -8.26 -30.40 -7.88
C PRO A 239 -9.70 -29.98 -8.20
N ARG A 240 -9.86 -29.06 -9.15
CA ARG A 240 -11.19 -28.67 -9.63
C ARG A 240 -11.64 -29.75 -10.60
N GLU A 241 -12.84 -30.28 -10.38
CA GLU A 241 -13.50 -31.09 -11.40
C GLU A 241 -13.70 -30.23 -12.64
N GLN A 242 -13.25 -30.75 -13.78
CA GLN A 242 -13.33 -30.07 -15.08
C GLN A 242 -14.12 -30.97 -16.01
N GLU A 243 -15.38 -30.63 -16.23
CA GLU A 243 -16.19 -31.23 -17.28
C GLU A 243 -16.23 -30.32 -18.49
N VAL A 244 -16.01 -30.91 -19.67
CA VAL A 244 -16.11 -30.23 -20.96
C VAL A 244 -17.24 -30.88 -21.73
N VAL A 245 -18.24 -30.09 -22.08
CA VAL A 245 -19.38 -30.52 -22.91
C VAL A 245 -19.29 -29.90 -24.29
N GLU A 246 -19.82 -30.59 -25.29
CA GLU A 246 -19.79 -30.14 -26.68
C GLU A 246 -20.96 -29.19 -27.00
N GLU A 247 -22.06 -29.27 -26.25
CA GLU A 247 -23.31 -28.56 -26.51
C GLU A 247 -23.67 -27.60 -25.37
N THR A 248 -24.25 -26.45 -25.71
CA THR A 248 -24.61 -25.41 -24.73
C THR A 248 -25.77 -25.84 -23.81
N ASP A 249 -26.71 -26.64 -24.33
CA ASP A 249 -27.85 -27.11 -23.55
C ASP A 249 -27.41 -28.08 -22.44
N GLU A 250 -26.45 -28.96 -22.74
CA GLU A 250 -25.85 -29.89 -21.78
C GLU A 250 -25.11 -29.14 -20.66
N LEU A 251 -24.39 -28.06 -21.02
CA LEU A 251 -23.74 -27.20 -20.04
C LEU A 251 -24.74 -26.55 -19.09
N ALA A 252 -25.86 -26.05 -19.63
CA ALA A 252 -26.89 -25.40 -18.84
C ALA A 252 -27.57 -26.36 -17.85
N GLU A 253 -27.81 -27.60 -18.27
CA GLU A 253 -28.35 -28.65 -17.40
C GLU A 253 -27.36 -29.01 -16.28
N GLN A 254 -26.09 -29.24 -16.60
CA GLN A 254 -25.07 -29.54 -15.59
C GLN A 254 -24.87 -28.41 -14.58
N ILE A 255 -24.82 -27.15 -15.03
CA ILE A 255 -24.74 -25.99 -14.14
C ILE A 255 -25.96 -25.94 -13.21
N ALA A 256 -27.16 -26.23 -13.71
CA ALA A 256 -28.38 -26.23 -12.91
C ALA A 256 -28.41 -27.33 -11.83
N GLU A 257 -27.64 -28.40 -11.98
CA GLU A 257 -27.52 -29.46 -10.97
C GLU A 257 -26.59 -29.10 -9.80
N VAL A 258 -25.63 -28.19 -10.02
CA VAL A 258 -24.59 -27.82 -9.04
C VAL A 258 -24.79 -26.45 -8.38
N LEU A 259 -25.70 -25.62 -8.90
CA LEU A 259 -26.15 -24.36 -8.28
C LEU A 259 -27.24 -24.59 -7.22
#